data_AF-A0A973GHV2-F1
#
_entry.id   AF-A0A973GHV2-F1
#
_cell.length_a   1.000
_cell.length_b   1.000
_cell.length_c   1.000
_cell.angle_alpha   90.00
_cell.angle_beta   90.00
_cell.angle_gamma   90.00
#
_symmetry.space_group_name_H-M   'P 1'
#
loop_
_entity.id
_entity.type
_entity.pdbx_description
1 polymer ?
#
loop_
_entity_poly.entity_id
_entity_poly.type
_entity_poly.pdbx_seq_one_letter_code
_entity_poly.pdbx_strand_id
1 'polypeptide(L)'
;MALKYQIFLVAGIVSSVALHASVGAVAAPKRSPRPVKVVEPDPRGQNLALSCAGCHNTDGKSVGIIPAIYGKTAEYIESAMKDFRSGNRPSTVMGRHAKGYSDEEIHLIARYFGELQGNNK
;
A
#
# COMPACT_ATOMS: atom_id res chain seq x y z
N MET A 1 -16.23 25.28 -58.75
CA MET A 1 -17.59 25.21 -59.33
C MET A 1 -18.55 24.75 -58.25
N ALA A 2 -19.61 25.54 -58.01
CA ALA A 2 -20.87 25.25 -57.28
C ALA A 2 -20.74 24.63 -55.87
N LEU A 3 -20.88 25.37 -54.76
CA LEU A 3 -22.08 26.08 -54.26
C LEU A 3 -23.38 25.27 -54.42
N LYS A 4 -23.79 24.58 -53.35
CA LYS A 4 -25.17 24.13 -53.13
C LYS A 4 -25.57 24.40 -51.67
N TYR A 5 -26.28 25.52 -51.51
CA TYR A 5 -27.09 25.92 -50.37
C TYR A 5 -28.43 25.19 -50.40
N GLN A 6 -28.83 24.52 -49.32
CA GLN A 6 -30.22 24.24 -48.90
C GLN A 6 -30.15 24.08 -47.37
N ILE A 7 -30.45 25.09 -46.54
CA ILE A 7 -31.77 25.55 -46.08
C ILE A 7 -32.76 24.40 -45.84
N PHE A 8 -32.83 23.91 -44.60
CA PHE A 8 -34.05 23.39 -43.99
C PHE A 8 -34.10 23.79 -42.50
N LEU A 9 -34.90 24.80 -42.21
CA LEU A 9 -35.54 25.08 -40.93
C LEU A 9 -36.46 23.92 -40.56
N VAL A 10 -36.22 23.24 -39.43
CA VAL A 10 -37.33 22.68 -38.63
C VAL A 10 -36.93 22.66 -37.15
N ALA A 11 -37.74 23.34 -36.35
CA ALA A 11 -37.72 23.33 -34.89
C ALA A 11 -38.06 21.94 -34.33
N GLY A 12 -37.43 21.52 -33.23
CA GLY A 12 -37.64 20.19 -32.69
C GLY A 12 -37.13 19.98 -31.27
N ILE A 13 -37.81 20.63 -30.32
CA ILE A 13 -38.15 20.15 -28.97
C ILE A 13 -37.06 19.39 -28.16
N VAL A 14 -36.60 20.11 -27.15
CA VAL A 14 -35.92 19.63 -25.94
C VAL A 14 -36.71 18.48 -25.31
N SER A 15 -36.08 17.33 -25.11
CA SER A 15 -36.57 16.31 -24.17
C SER A 15 -35.40 15.73 -23.40
N SER A 16 -35.15 16.34 -22.24
CA SER A 16 -34.21 15.90 -21.22
C SER A 16 -34.68 14.58 -20.62
N VAL A 17 -34.09 13.46 -21.05
CA VAL A 17 -34.23 12.18 -20.33
C VAL A 17 -33.22 12.20 -19.17
N ALA A 18 -33.64 12.76 -18.04
CA ALA A 18 -32.94 12.65 -16.77
C ALA A 18 -33.19 11.24 -16.17
N LEU A 19 -32.32 10.30 -16.51
CA LEU A 19 -32.30 8.98 -15.90
C LEU A 19 -31.84 9.12 -14.44
N HIS A 20 -32.80 9.17 -13.52
CA HIS A 20 -32.54 9.15 -12.08
C HIS A 20 -32.12 7.73 -11.68
N ALA A 21 -30.82 7.45 -11.73
CA ALA A 21 -30.25 6.27 -11.07
C ALA A 21 -30.29 6.51 -9.56
N SER A 22 -31.22 5.86 -8.87
CA SER A 22 -31.26 5.78 -7.42
C SER A 22 -30.10 4.91 -6.93
N VAL A 23 -28.96 5.55 -6.66
CA VAL A 23 -27.86 4.92 -5.91
C VAL A 23 -28.36 4.73 -4.48
N GLY A 24 -28.85 3.54 -4.18
CA GLY A 24 -29.16 3.13 -2.81
C GLY A 24 -27.89 3.24 -1.97
N ALA A 25 -27.96 4.04 -0.90
CA ALA A 25 -26.90 4.13 0.09
C ALA A 25 -26.75 2.78 0.79
N VAL A 26 -25.78 1.98 0.35
CA VAL A 26 -25.36 0.76 1.06
C VAL A 26 -24.66 1.23 2.33
N ALA A 27 -25.35 1.15 3.47
CA ALA A 27 -24.77 1.45 4.77
C ALA A 27 -23.60 0.48 5.02
N ALA A 28 -22.37 1.01 5.00
CA ALA A 28 -21.19 0.25 5.36
C ALA A 28 -21.32 -0.23 6.82
N PRO A 29 -20.96 -1.49 7.13
CA PRO A 29 -21.01 -1.98 8.51
C PRO A 29 -20.09 -1.13 9.38
N LYS A 30 -20.67 -0.51 10.43
CA LYS A 30 -19.90 0.17 11.48
C LYS A 30 -19.01 -0.86 12.15
N ARG A 31 -17.75 -0.96 11.71
CA ARG A 31 -16.75 -1.81 12.33
C ARG A 31 -16.40 -1.16 13.67
N SER A 32 -16.99 -1.65 14.75
CA SER A 32 -16.64 -1.22 16.10
C SER A 32 -15.13 -1.39 16.30
N PRO A 33 -14.40 -0.40 16.84
CA PRO A 33 -12.97 -0.54 17.09
C PRO A 33 -12.75 -1.71 18.04
N ARG A 34 -12.14 -2.79 17.53
CA ARG A 34 -11.63 -3.83 18.41
C ARG A 34 -10.51 -3.19 19.23
N PRO A 35 -10.50 -3.33 20.57
CA PRO A 35 -9.42 -2.80 21.38
C PRO A 35 -8.10 -3.41 20.89
N VAL A 36 -7.29 -2.59 20.22
CA VAL A 36 -5.92 -2.94 19.87
C VAL A 36 -5.16 -2.83 21.19
N LYS A 37 -4.75 -3.96 21.76
CA LYS A 37 -3.77 -3.94 22.84
C LYS A 37 -2.55 -3.21 22.31
N VAL A 38 -2.26 -2.03 22.86
CA VAL A 38 -1.00 -1.34 22.61
C VAL A 38 0.07 -2.18 23.28
N VAL A 39 0.69 -3.06 22.51
CA VAL A 39 1.90 -3.78 22.93
C VAL A 39 3.02 -2.77 22.78
N GLU A 40 3.65 -2.40 23.89
CA GLU A 40 4.83 -1.54 23.90
C GLU A 40 5.86 -2.04 22.87
N PRO A 41 6.49 -1.15 22.07
CA PRO A 41 7.44 -1.54 21.05
C PRO A 41 8.61 -2.35 21.65
N ASP A 42 8.86 -3.55 21.13
CA ASP A 42 10.03 -4.33 21.52
C ASP A 42 11.29 -3.68 20.92
N PRO A 43 12.26 -3.24 21.74
CA PRO A 43 13.46 -2.54 21.27
C PRO A 43 14.34 -3.41 20.35
N ARG A 44 14.19 -4.74 20.39
CA ARG A 44 14.88 -5.63 19.45
C ARG A 44 14.46 -5.36 18.02
N GLY A 45 13.20 -5.01 17.76
CA GLY A 45 12.72 -4.68 16.41
C GLY A 45 13.49 -3.52 15.80
N GLN A 46 13.72 -2.46 16.57
CA GLN A 46 14.55 -1.33 16.16
C GLN A 46 15.99 -1.76 15.90
N ASN A 47 16.60 -2.52 16.82
CA ASN A 47 18.00 -2.96 16.69
C ASN A 47 18.22 -3.85 15.45
N LEU A 48 17.30 -4.77 15.18
CA LEU A 48 17.33 -5.62 13.98
C LEU A 48 17.20 -4.77 12.70
N ALA A 49 16.31 -3.78 12.72
CA ALA A 49 16.04 -2.90 11.60
C ALA A 49 17.21 -1.95 11.24
N LEU A 50 18.12 -1.67 12.17
CA LEU A 50 19.31 -0.84 11.90
C LEU A 50 20.14 -1.39 10.74
N SER A 51 20.26 -2.73 10.63
CA SER A 51 20.99 -3.38 9.55
C SER A 51 20.38 -3.11 8.16
N CYS A 52 19.07 -2.84 8.10
CA CYS A 52 18.36 -2.59 6.85
C CYS A 52 18.72 -1.24 6.23
N ALA A 53 19.14 -0.26 7.05
CA ALA A 53 19.45 1.09 6.60
C ALA A 53 20.65 1.14 5.64
N GLY A 54 21.55 0.16 5.71
CA GLY A 54 22.70 0.07 4.79
C GLY A 54 22.32 -0.08 3.32
N CYS A 55 21.11 -0.55 3.01
CA CYS A 55 20.60 -0.65 1.64
C CYS A 55 19.29 0.12 1.43
N HIS A 56 18.39 0.10 2.41
CA HIS A 56 17.07 0.73 2.32
C HIS A 56 17.03 2.16 2.88
N ASN A 57 18.19 2.70 3.27
CA ASN A 57 18.37 4.01 3.89
C ASN A 57 17.70 4.12 5.27
N THR A 58 17.97 5.21 5.99
CA THR A 58 17.37 5.48 7.31
C THR A 58 15.84 5.41 7.25
N ASP A 59 15.22 4.80 8.26
CA ASP A 59 13.78 4.52 8.34
C ASP A 59 13.20 3.72 7.16
N GLY A 60 14.04 3.10 6.32
CA GLY A 60 13.60 2.46 5.09
C GLY A 60 13.16 3.45 4.00
N LYS A 61 13.53 4.74 4.11
CA LYS A 61 13.21 5.82 3.16
C LYS A 61 14.25 5.89 2.04
N SER A 62 14.36 4.81 1.29
CA SER A 62 15.25 4.77 0.13
C SER A 62 14.78 5.74 -0.96
N VAL A 63 15.73 6.40 -1.61
CA VAL A 63 15.51 7.35 -2.73
C VAL A 63 16.15 6.86 -4.04
N GLY A 64 16.70 5.65 -4.05
CA GLY A 64 17.45 5.09 -5.18
C GLY A 64 16.84 3.82 -5.77
N ILE A 65 17.69 2.98 -6.36
CA ILE A 65 17.29 1.71 -7.02
C ILE A 65 16.76 0.69 -6.01
N ILE A 66 17.30 0.69 -4.78
CA ILE A 66 16.78 -0.18 -3.72
C ILE A 66 15.41 0.36 -3.31
N PRO A 67 14.35 -0.47 -3.28
CA PRO A 67 13.01 0.02 -2.99
C PRO A 67 12.87 0.48 -1.53
N ALA A 68 12.04 1.50 -1.32
CA ALA A 68 11.66 1.94 0.03
C ALA A 68 10.89 0.84 0.77
N ILE A 69 11.19 0.67 2.05
CA ILE A 69 10.40 -0.14 2.99
C ILE A 69 9.31 0.74 3.63
N TYR A 70 9.64 2.01 3.85
CA TYR A 70 8.75 2.99 4.42
C TYR A 70 7.42 3.07 3.64
N GLY A 71 6.31 3.22 4.36
CA GLY A 71 4.96 3.28 3.79
C GLY A 71 4.28 1.92 3.57
N LYS A 72 4.97 0.82 3.87
CA LYS A 72 4.39 -0.54 3.83
C LYS A 72 3.86 -0.93 5.20
N THR A 73 2.77 -1.72 5.24
CA THR A 73 2.24 -2.24 6.51
C THR A 73 3.13 -3.34 7.07
N ALA A 74 3.04 -3.60 8.37
CA ALA A 74 3.77 -4.69 9.01
C ALA A 74 3.47 -6.04 8.33
N GLU A 75 2.19 -6.32 8.03
CA GLU A 75 1.78 -7.58 7.40
C GLU A 75 2.42 -7.76 6.02
N TYR A 76 2.51 -6.69 5.24
CA TYR A 76 3.18 -6.73 3.95
C TYR A 76 4.67 -7.05 4.11
N ILE A 77 5.34 -6.40 5.06
CA ILE A 77 6.79 -6.57 5.27
C ILE A 77 7.10 -7.98 5.76
N GLU A 78 6.32 -8.48 6.71
CA GLU A 78 6.45 -9.84 7.25
C GLU A 78 6.27 -10.89 6.14
N SER A 79 5.20 -10.76 5.35
CA SER A 79 4.93 -11.64 4.21
C SER A 79 6.06 -11.60 3.18
N ALA A 80 6.50 -10.39 2.80
CA ALA A 80 7.59 -10.21 1.85
C ALA A 80 8.90 -10.86 2.32
N MET A 81 9.26 -10.71 3.59
CA MET A 81 10.46 -11.31 4.17
C MET A 81 10.36 -12.84 4.20
N LYS A 82 9.20 -13.39 4.54
CA LYS A 82 8.95 -14.85 4.49
C LYS A 82 9.06 -15.38 3.06
N ASP A 83 8.52 -14.68 2.07
CA ASP A 83 8.61 -15.07 0.67
C ASP A 83 10.04 -14.95 0.11
N PHE A 84 10.81 -13.94 0.52
CA PHE A 84 12.23 -13.88 0.17
C PHE A 84 13.00 -15.04 0.79
N ARG A 85 12.70 -15.39 2.05
CA ARG A 85 13.37 -16.49 2.76
C ARG A 85 13.08 -17.85 2.14
N SER A 86 11.83 -18.11 1.77
CA SER A 86 11.40 -19.36 1.11
C SER A 86 11.81 -19.44 -0.36
N GLY A 87 12.08 -18.31 -0.99
CA GLY A 87 12.37 -18.22 -2.43
C GLY A 87 11.12 -18.05 -3.30
N ASN A 88 9.93 -17.95 -2.71
CA ASN A 88 8.68 -17.66 -3.44
C ASN A 88 8.73 -16.29 -4.12
N ARG A 89 9.45 -15.33 -3.51
CA ARG A 89 9.69 -14.01 -4.09
C ARG A 89 11.13 -13.92 -4.61
N PRO A 90 11.33 -13.73 -5.92
CA PRO A 90 12.67 -13.58 -6.48
C PRO A 90 13.33 -12.29 -5.97
N SER A 91 14.64 -12.36 -5.74
CA SER A 91 15.44 -11.23 -5.29
C SER A 91 16.90 -11.37 -5.69
N THR A 92 17.61 -10.25 -5.79
CA THR A 92 19.06 -10.23 -6.03
C THR A 92 19.84 -10.58 -4.76
N VAL A 93 19.48 -9.96 -3.63
CA VAL A 93 20.19 -10.11 -2.36
C VAL A 93 19.28 -10.46 -1.19
N MET A 94 18.02 -10.00 -1.20
CA MET A 94 17.15 -10.11 -0.03
C MET A 94 16.86 -11.55 0.41
N GLY A 95 16.81 -12.51 -0.51
CA GLY A 95 16.63 -13.92 -0.13
C GLY A 95 17.78 -14.49 0.70
N ARG A 96 19.01 -13.98 0.53
CA ARG A 96 20.15 -14.35 1.38
C ARG A 96 20.05 -13.71 2.76
N HIS A 97 19.65 -12.44 2.83
CA HIS A 97 19.47 -11.72 4.09
C HIS A 97 18.29 -12.25 4.90
N ALA A 98 17.15 -12.54 4.26
CA ALA A 98 15.95 -13.02 4.93
C ALA A 98 16.17 -14.38 5.62
N LYS A 99 17.08 -15.22 5.11
CA LYS A 99 17.48 -16.50 5.74
C LYS A 99 18.21 -16.33 7.07
N GLY A 100 18.77 -15.15 7.34
CA GLY A 100 19.44 -14.85 8.60
C GLY A 100 18.49 -14.54 9.76
N TYR A 101 17.18 -14.44 9.50
CA TYR A 101 16.20 -14.07 10.51
C TYR A 101 15.21 -15.21 10.78
N SER A 102 14.94 -15.44 12.06
CA SER A 102 13.85 -16.28 12.56
C SER A 102 12.47 -15.65 12.26
N ASP A 103 11.40 -16.41 12.44
CA ASP A 103 10.02 -15.87 12.30
C ASP A 103 9.74 -14.73 13.27
N GLU A 104 10.22 -14.86 14.51
CA GLU A 104 10.07 -13.84 15.53
C GLU A 104 10.82 -12.56 15.14
N GLU A 105 12.06 -12.67 14.67
CA GLU A 105 12.83 -11.49 14.23
C GLU A 105 12.22 -10.82 13.00
N ILE A 106 11.71 -11.60 12.05
CA ILE A 106 10.96 -11.05 10.90
C ILE A 106 9.72 -10.30 11.38
N HIS A 107 8.98 -10.86 12.34
CA HIS A 107 7.81 -10.20 12.91
C HIS A 107 8.18 -8.87 13.58
N LEU A 108 9.26 -8.85 14.38
CA LEU A 108 9.76 -7.65 15.04
C LEU A 108 10.21 -6.56 14.05
N ILE A 109 10.95 -6.94 13.01
CA ILE A 109 11.38 -6.02 11.94
C ILE A 109 10.15 -5.44 11.22
N ALA A 110 9.20 -6.30 10.88
CA ALA A 110 7.98 -5.90 10.18
C ALA A 110 7.14 -4.92 11.01
N ARG A 111 6.98 -5.20 12.31
CA ARG A 111 6.30 -4.30 13.24
C ARG A 111 6.97 -2.93 13.32
N TYR A 112 8.29 -2.90 13.49
CA TYR A 112 9.03 -1.64 13.57
C TYR A 112 8.79 -0.74 12.35
N PHE A 113 8.96 -1.26 11.13
CA PHE A 113 8.73 -0.47 9.92
C PHE A 113 7.25 -0.15 9.66
N GLY A 114 6.32 -1.04 10.06
CA GLY A 114 4.88 -0.78 9.98
C GLY A 114 4.43 0.34 10.91
N GLU A 115 5.01 0.44 12.10
CA GLU A 115 4.75 1.54 13.04
C GLU A 115 5.28 2.87 12.51
N LEU A 116 6.46 2.88 11.87
CA LEU A 116 6.98 4.06 11.17
C LEU A 116 6.03 4.56 10.06
N GLN A 117 5.28 3.66 9.41
CA GLN A 117 4.23 4.04 8.46
C GLN A 117 3.01 4.67 9.18
N GLY A 118 2.57 4.09 10.30
CA GLY A 118 1.41 4.55 11.07
C GLY A 118 1.60 5.92 11.72
N ASN A 119 2.83 6.27 12.08
CA ASN A 119 3.17 7.54 12.74
C ASN A 119 3.13 8.77 11.81
N ASN A 120 2.81 8.60 10.53
CA ASN A 120 2.80 9.66 9.52
C ASN A 120 1.42 9.83 8.85
N LYS A 121 0.35 9.49 9.58
CA LYS A 121 -1.04 9.53 9.12
C LYS A 121 -1.86 10.63 9.78
#